data_AF-A0A6L4ZDU2-F1
#
_entry.id   AF-A0A6L4ZDU2-F1
#
_cell.length_a   1.000
_cell.length_b   1.000
_cell.length_c   1.000
_cell.angle_alpha   90.00
_cell.angle_beta   90.00
_cell.angle_gamma   90.00
#
_symmetry.space_group_name_H-M   'P 1'
#
loop_
_entity.id
_entity.type
_entity.pdbx_description
1 polymer ?
#
loop_
_entity_poly.entity_id
_entity_poly.type
_entity_poly.pdbx_seq_one_letter_code
_entity_poly.pdbx_strand_id
1 'polypeptide(L)'
;MYKFKVYKDENKETETLLKTENMKTTMKQLAAGTFIALILLVGNVKAEGTEIKASSHESIETTLQLENWMTNETIWNTNAINNSEFVQETETNLEIENWMTNDKVWNLNNSFVEETETGLELESWMTNDEAWNT
;
A
#
# COMPACT_ATOMS: atom_id res chain seq x y z
N MET A 1 61.65 -23.36 -49.19
CA MET A 1 61.74 -22.03 -48.54
C MET A 1 60.37 -21.40 -48.29
N TYR A 2 59.41 -21.46 -49.22
CA TYR A 2 58.08 -20.83 -49.08
C TYR A 2 57.23 -21.38 -47.91
N LYS A 3 57.18 -22.71 -47.74
CA LYS A 3 56.41 -23.35 -46.66
C LYS A 3 56.84 -22.96 -45.24
N PHE A 4 58.11 -22.64 -45.04
CA PHE A 4 58.64 -22.24 -43.72
C PHE A 4 58.20 -20.83 -43.32
N LYS A 5 58.03 -19.94 -44.30
CA LYS A 5 57.57 -18.56 -44.04
C LYS A 5 56.09 -18.54 -43.62
N VAL A 6 55.25 -19.27 -44.35
CA VAL A 6 53.82 -19.42 -44.04
C VAL A 6 53.61 -19.98 -42.64
N TYR A 7 54.33 -21.04 -42.27
CA TYR A 7 54.25 -21.62 -40.94
C TYR A 7 54.64 -20.63 -39.82
N LYS A 8 55.62 -19.76 -40.06
CA LYS A 8 56.04 -18.76 -39.07
C LYS A 8 55.01 -17.65 -38.91
N ASP A 9 54.35 -17.25 -40.00
CA ASP A 9 53.35 -16.19 -39.99
C ASP A 9 52.05 -16.66 -39.31
N GLU A 10 51.60 -17.90 -39.56
CA GLU A 10 50.42 -18.49 -38.89
C GLU A 10 50.64 -18.65 -37.38
N ASN A 11 51.81 -19.13 -36.94
CA ASN A 11 52.09 -19.24 -35.51
C ASN A 11 52.11 -17.88 -34.81
N LYS A 12 52.67 -16.85 -35.45
CA LYS A 12 52.68 -15.49 -34.91
C LYS A 12 51.26 -14.92 -34.78
N GLU A 13 50.38 -15.18 -35.75
CA GLU A 13 48.98 -14.75 -35.70
C GLU A 13 48.23 -15.45 -34.55
N THR A 14 48.39 -16.78 -34.41
CA THR A 14 47.77 -17.53 -33.31
C THR A 14 48.23 -17.08 -31.93
N GLU A 15 49.51 -16.75 -31.74
CA GLU A 15 50.04 -16.20 -30.49
C GLU A 15 49.44 -14.82 -30.17
N THR A 16 49.24 -13.96 -31.18
CA THR A 16 48.62 -12.64 -30.99
C THR A 16 47.14 -12.72 -30.65
N LEU A 17 46.41 -13.67 -31.25
CA LEU A 17 45.01 -13.93 -30.93
C LEU A 17 44.86 -14.51 -29.52
N LEU A 18 45.71 -15.48 -29.15
CA LEU A 18 45.74 -16.06 -27.80
C LEU A 18 46.03 -14.97 -26.74
N LYS A 19 47.00 -14.09 -27.00
CA LYS A 19 47.33 -12.96 -26.12
C LYS A 19 46.15 -11.99 -25.96
N THR A 20 45.45 -11.71 -27.06
CA THR A 20 44.28 -10.82 -27.07
C THR A 20 43.10 -11.43 -26.30
N GLU A 21 42.80 -12.72 -26.52
CA GLU A 21 41.74 -13.44 -25.79
C GLU A 21 42.04 -13.58 -24.30
N ASN A 22 43.29 -13.84 -23.94
CA ASN A 22 43.73 -13.85 -22.54
C ASN A 22 43.57 -12.46 -21.91
N MET A 23 43.94 -11.39 -22.62
CA MET A 23 43.76 -10.01 -22.13
C MET A 23 42.29 -9.62 -21.98
N LYS A 24 41.40 -10.09 -22.86
CA LYS A 24 39.94 -9.91 -22.69
C LYS A 24 39.41 -10.68 -21.48
N THR A 25 39.92 -11.89 -21.25
CA THR A 25 39.52 -12.74 -20.12
C THR A 25 39.98 -12.14 -18.80
N THR A 26 41.21 -11.66 -18.71
CA THR A 26 41.73 -10.99 -17.50
C THR A 26 40.98 -9.70 -17.22
N MET A 27 40.63 -8.91 -18.23
CA MET A 27 39.80 -7.70 -18.04
C MET A 27 38.39 -8.03 -17.54
N LYS A 28 37.76 -9.09 -18.05
CA LYS A 28 36.44 -9.56 -17.58
C LYS A 28 36.50 -10.06 -16.13
N GLN A 29 37.54 -10.82 -15.77
CA GLN A 29 37.75 -11.30 -14.41
C GLN A 29 38.03 -10.15 -13.43
N LEU A 30 38.81 -9.15 -13.86
CA LEU A 30 39.06 -7.93 -13.09
C LEU A 30 37.75 -7.18 -12.83
N ALA A 31 36.94 -6.95 -13.87
CA ALA A 31 35.66 -6.27 -13.74
C ALA A 31 34.71 -7.02 -12.78
N ALA A 32 34.59 -8.35 -12.94
CA ALA A 32 33.77 -9.18 -12.05
C ALA A 32 34.27 -9.13 -10.60
N GLY A 33 35.58 -9.23 -10.38
CA GLY A 33 36.18 -9.10 -9.05
C GLY A 33 35.92 -7.75 -8.40
N THR A 34 36.06 -6.65 -9.16
CA THR A 34 35.77 -5.30 -8.65
C THR A 34 34.29 -5.10 -8.31
N PHE A 35 33.38 -5.65 -9.12
CA PHE A 35 31.95 -5.58 -8.88
C PHE A 35 31.54 -6.32 -7.60
N ILE A 36 32.05 -7.54 -7.41
CA ILE A 36 31.80 -8.33 -6.20
C ILE A 36 32.39 -7.65 -4.96
N ALA A 37 33.60 -7.08 -5.05
CA ALA A 37 34.21 -6.35 -3.95
C ALA A 37 33.39 -5.12 -3.53
N LEU A 38 32.82 -4.38 -4.49
CA LEU A 38 31.92 -3.25 -4.20
C LEU A 38 30.66 -3.68 -3.45
N ILE A 39 30.04 -4.80 -3.88
CA ILE A 39 28.86 -5.34 -3.20
C ILE A 39 29.19 -5.77 -1.77
N LEU A 40 30.32 -6.44 -1.54
CA LEU A 40 30.72 -6.88 -0.20
C LEU A 40 31.07 -5.71 0.74
N LEU A 41 31.58 -4.60 0.21
CA LEU A 41 31.85 -3.39 0.99
C LEU A 41 30.55 -2.69 1.44
N VAL A 42 29.54 -2.62 0.57
CA VAL A 42 28.25 -1.96 0.87
C VAL A 42 27.29 -2.91 1.60
N GLY A 43 27.40 -4.21 1.37
CA GLY A 43 26.49 -5.23 1.91
C GLY A 43 26.70 -5.60 3.38
N ASN A 44 27.74 -5.10 4.04
CA ASN A 44 27.93 -5.27 5.48
C ASN A 44 27.08 -4.25 6.27
N VAL A 45 25.76 -4.38 6.19
CA VAL A 45 24.82 -3.61 7.02
C VAL A 45 24.43 -4.47 8.21
N LYS A 46 24.71 -4.00 9.43
CA LYS A 46 24.11 -4.57 10.65
C LYS A 46 22.65 -4.12 10.70
N ALA A 47 21.76 -4.91 10.09
CA ALA A 47 20.33 -4.69 10.17
C ALA A 47 19.84 -5.13 11.57
N GLU A 48 19.81 -4.18 12.50
CA GLU A 48 18.99 -4.35 13.69
C GLU A 48 17.54 -4.28 13.22
N GLY A 49 16.83 -5.41 13.31
CA GLY A 49 15.49 -5.57 12.77
C GLY A 49 14.60 -4.45 13.30
N THR A 50 14.20 -3.54 12.42
CA THR A 50 13.12 -2.63 12.76
C THR A 50 11.87 -3.49 12.73
N GLU A 51 11.31 -3.77 13.90
CA GLU A 51 9.99 -4.39 14.01
C GLU A 51 9.02 -3.47 13.27
N ILE A 52 8.71 -3.82 12.02
CA ILE A 52 7.69 -3.12 11.26
C ILE A 52 6.37 -3.59 11.87
N LYS A 53 5.87 -2.85 12.86
CA LYS A 53 4.47 -2.98 13.25
C LYS A 53 3.66 -2.56 12.03
N ALA A 54 3.07 -3.53 11.35
CA ALA A 54 2.14 -3.34 10.25
C ALA A 54 0.80 -2.82 10.79
N SER A 55 0.82 -1.66 11.44
CA SER A 55 -0.38 -0.91 11.81
C SER A 55 0.03 0.51 12.19
N SER A 56 0.30 1.34 11.19
CA SER A 56 0.33 2.80 11.38
C SER A 56 -1.06 3.38 11.74
N HIS A 57 -2.07 2.53 11.87
CA HIS A 57 -3.43 2.86 12.30
C HIS A 57 -4.05 1.87 13.28
N GLU A 58 -3.28 0.98 13.94
CA GLU A 58 -3.70 0.63 15.28
C GLU A 58 -3.36 1.85 16.10
N SER A 59 -4.33 2.76 16.19
CA SER A 59 -4.45 3.50 17.42
C SER A 59 -4.31 2.43 18.50
N ILE A 60 -3.20 2.48 19.23
CA ILE A 60 -3.19 1.95 20.59
C ILE A 60 -4.21 2.85 21.27
N GLU A 61 -5.50 2.53 21.07
CA GLU A 61 -6.59 3.06 21.85
C GLU A 61 -6.13 2.79 23.27
N THR A 62 -5.82 3.85 24.00
CA THR A 62 -5.58 3.73 25.44
C THR A 62 -6.73 2.90 25.97
N THR A 63 -6.44 1.82 26.71
CA THR A 63 -7.46 0.93 27.27
C THR A 63 -8.62 1.79 27.76
N LEU A 64 -9.76 1.74 27.06
CA LEU A 64 -10.85 2.71 27.25
C LEU A 64 -11.17 2.77 28.74
N GLN A 65 -10.78 3.86 29.38
CA GLN A 65 -11.04 4.06 30.80
C GLN A 65 -12.44 4.64 30.89
N LEU A 66 -13.30 3.98 31.66
CA LEU A 66 -14.59 4.55 31.99
C LEU A 66 -14.35 5.74 32.93
N GLU A 67 -14.56 6.94 32.41
CA GLU A 67 -14.59 8.16 33.18
C GLU A 67 -15.81 8.17 34.13
N ASN A 68 -15.68 8.83 35.29
CA ASN A 68 -16.70 8.82 36.33
C ASN A 68 -18.09 9.24 35.84
N TRP A 69 -18.18 10.14 34.86
CA TRP A 69 -19.46 10.57 34.31
C TRP A 69 -20.20 9.47 33.54
N MET A 70 -19.50 8.48 32.98
CA MET A 70 -20.09 7.37 32.22
C MET A 70 -20.71 6.29 33.11
N THR A 71 -20.27 6.19 34.36
CA THR A 71 -20.68 5.11 35.29
C THR A 71 -21.34 5.60 36.56
N ASN A 72 -21.30 6.90 36.83
CA ASN A 72 -21.88 7.44 38.04
C ASN A 72 -23.41 7.51 37.90
N GLU A 73 -24.08 6.61 38.62
CA GLU A 73 -25.53 6.57 38.72
C GLU A 73 -26.11 7.91 39.18
N THR A 74 -25.43 8.73 39.97
CA THR A 74 -25.98 10.05 40.36
C THR A 74 -26.09 11.04 39.20
N ILE A 75 -25.37 10.80 38.09
CA ILE A 75 -25.41 11.63 36.88
C ILE A 75 -26.56 11.18 35.94
N TRP A 76 -26.77 9.87 35.81
CA TRP A 76 -27.78 9.28 34.92
C TRP A 76 -29.13 9.02 35.59
N ASN A 77 -29.13 8.81 36.91
CA ASN A 77 -30.33 8.56 37.68
C ASN A 77 -31.00 9.89 38.03
N THR A 78 -31.74 10.39 37.04
CA THR A 78 -32.58 11.59 37.09
C THR A 78 -33.69 11.52 38.15
N ASN A 79 -33.93 10.36 38.76
CA ASN A 79 -34.87 10.22 39.87
C ASN A 79 -34.44 10.99 41.15
N ALA A 80 -33.18 11.45 41.22
CA ALA A 80 -32.69 12.30 42.30
C ALA A 80 -32.98 13.80 42.08
N ILE A 81 -33.46 14.21 40.90
CA ILE A 81 -33.78 15.61 40.59
C ILE A 81 -35.28 15.73 40.32
N ASN A 82 -36.08 15.62 41.39
CA ASN A 82 -37.47 16.10 41.41
C ASN A 82 -37.56 17.64 41.35
N ASN A 83 -36.64 18.31 40.64
CA ASN A 83 -36.54 19.77 40.56
C ASN A 83 -36.01 20.30 39.22
N SER A 84 -35.79 19.44 38.20
CA SER A 84 -35.73 19.94 36.83
C SER A 84 -37.17 20.04 36.37
N GLU A 85 -37.69 21.26 36.34
CA GLU A 85 -38.89 21.62 35.61
C GLU A 85 -38.73 21.02 34.21
N PHE A 86 -39.46 19.93 33.93
CA PHE A 86 -39.59 19.40 32.58
C PHE A 86 -40.34 20.48 31.80
N VAL A 87 -39.61 21.48 31.32
CA VAL A 87 -40.12 22.37 30.29
C VAL A 87 -40.42 21.44 29.12
N GLN A 88 -41.71 21.27 28.83
CA GLN A 88 -42.12 20.60 27.62
C GLN A 88 -41.56 21.43 26.47
N GLU A 89 -40.47 20.97 25.87
CA GLU A 89 -39.96 21.52 24.62
C GLU A 89 -41.06 21.35 23.58
N THR A 90 -41.81 22.42 23.33
CA THR A 90 -42.75 22.48 22.22
C THR A 90 -41.94 22.79 20.98
N GLU A 91 -41.37 21.75 20.36
CA GLU A 91 -40.90 21.88 19.00
C GLU A 91 -42.09 22.16 18.08
N THR A 92 -41.91 23.06 17.12
CA THR A 92 -42.89 23.29 16.06
C THR A 92 -43.16 21.96 15.36
N ASN A 93 -44.43 21.62 15.12
CA ASN A 93 -44.77 20.40 14.37
C ASN A 93 -43.99 20.39 13.06
N LEU A 94 -43.22 19.31 12.83
CA LEU A 94 -42.51 19.12 11.58
C LEU A 94 -43.53 18.93 10.46
N GLU A 95 -43.59 19.87 9.53
CA GLU A 95 -44.43 19.78 8.35
C GLU A 95 -43.62 19.18 7.20
N ILE A 96 -44.27 18.32 6.41
CA ILE A 96 -43.66 17.82 5.18
C ILE A 96 -43.75 18.93 4.14
N GLU A 97 -42.62 19.57 3.86
CA GLU A 97 -42.46 20.58 2.81
C GLU A 97 -42.80 20.03 1.41
N ASN A 98 -43.36 20.89 0.55
CA ASN A 98 -43.85 20.51 -0.79
C ASN A 98 -42.78 19.84 -1.67
N TRP A 99 -41.50 20.17 -1.52
CA TRP A 99 -40.44 19.53 -2.32
C TRP A 99 -40.28 18.03 -1.99
N MET A 100 -40.66 17.57 -0.79
CA MET A 100 -40.53 16.18 -0.38
C MET A 100 -41.60 15.26 -0.97
N THR A 101 -42.74 15.82 -1.40
CA THR A 101 -43.92 15.04 -1.82
C THR A 101 -44.43 15.39 -3.20
N ASN A 102 -43.98 16.49 -3.79
CA ASN A 102 -44.47 16.92 -5.08
C ASN A 102 -43.82 16.12 -6.20
N ASP A 103 -44.59 15.22 -6.80
CA ASP A 103 -44.17 14.41 -7.94
C ASP A 103 -43.59 15.22 -9.09
N LYS A 104 -43.96 16.50 -9.27
CA LYS A 104 -43.40 17.34 -10.33
C LYS A 104 -41.98 17.82 -10.03
N VAL A 105 -41.60 17.86 -8.74
CA VAL A 105 -40.23 18.18 -8.30
C VAL A 105 -39.30 17.00 -8.58
N TRP A 106 -39.79 15.77 -8.36
CA TRP A 106 -39.02 14.54 -8.56
C TRP A 106 -39.08 13.99 -9.99
N ASN A 107 -40.18 14.23 -10.71
CA ASN A 107 -40.39 13.75 -12.08
C ASN A 107 -40.20 14.87 -13.12
N LEU A 108 -39.16 15.69 -12.96
CA LEU A 108 -38.73 16.67 -13.95
C LEU A 108 -38.24 15.94 -15.21
N ASN A 109 -39.17 15.65 -16.14
CA ASN A 109 -38.91 15.10 -17.48
C ASN A 109 -37.64 14.25 -17.55
N ASN A 110 -37.69 13.12 -16.85
CA ASN A 110 -36.62 12.13 -16.78
C ASN A 110 -36.37 11.56 -18.17
N SER A 111 -35.59 12.27 -18.99
CA SER A 111 -34.71 11.65 -19.96
C SER A 111 -33.51 11.09 -19.18
N PHE A 112 -33.78 10.22 -18.20
CA PHE A 112 -32.72 9.35 -17.70
C PHE A 112 -32.35 8.47 -18.88
N VAL A 113 -31.18 8.73 -19.45
CA VAL A 113 -30.50 7.70 -20.21
C VAL A 113 -30.38 6.54 -19.24
N GLU A 114 -30.84 5.35 -19.62
CA GLU A 114 -30.66 4.15 -18.82
C GLU A 114 -29.15 3.94 -18.69
N GLU A 115 -28.59 4.36 -17.55
CA GLU A 115 -27.17 4.23 -17.25
C GLU A 115 -26.88 2.74 -17.22
N THR A 116 -26.19 2.27 -18.26
CA THR A 116 -25.76 0.87 -18.34
C THR A 116 -24.46 0.78 -17.55
N GLU A 117 -24.57 0.68 -16.23
CA GLU A 117 -23.39 0.44 -15.40
C GLU A 117 -22.84 -0.96 -15.69
N THR A 118 -21.53 -1.05 -15.85
CA THR A 118 -20.84 -2.33 -15.89
C THR A 118 -21.10 -3.07 -14.58
N GLY A 119 -21.53 -4.34 -14.66
CA GLY A 119 -21.78 -5.14 -13.47
C GLY A 119 -20.56 -5.16 -12.55
N LEU A 120 -20.80 -5.09 -11.24
CA LEU A 120 -19.73 -5.13 -10.24
C LEU A 120 -18.95 -6.44 -10.38
N GLU A 121 -17.68 -6.33 -10.73
CA GLU A 121 -16.74 -7.45 -10.77
C GLU A 121 -16.00 -7.55 -9.44
N LEU A 122 -15.85 -8.77 -8.92
CA LEU A 122 -15.01 -9.00 -7.75
C LEU A 122 -13.55 -9.03 -8.19
N GLU A 123 -12.74 -8.14 -7.64
CA GLU A 123 -11.31 -8.10 -7.88
C GLU A 123 -10.60 -9.19 -7.04
N SER A 124 -9.47 -9.71 -7.52
CA SER A 124 -8.80 -10.88 -6.89
C SER A 124 -8.45 -10.69 -5.41
N TRP A 125 -8.19 -9.45 -4.98
CA TRP A 125 -7.93 -9.15 -3.56
C TRP A 125 -9.18 -9.29 -2.69
N MET A 126 -10.38 -9.09 -3.25
CA MET A 126 -11.66 -9.21 -2.53
C MET A 126 -11.99 -10.68 -2.18
N THR A 127 -11.40 -11.63 -2.92
CA THR A 127 -11.70 -13.07 -2.78
C THR A 127 -10.49 -13.91 -2.37
N ASN A 128 -9.29 -13.33 -2.26
CA ASN A 128 -8.10 -14.07 -1.87
C ASN A 128 -7.95 -14.06 -0.35
N ASP A 129 -8.15 -15.21 0.30
CA ASP A 129 -7.98 -15.38 1.74
C ASP A 129 -6.58 -14.95 2.23
N GLU A 130 -5.53 -15.10 1.43
CA GLU A 130 -4.18 -14.64 1.78
C GLU A 130 -4.10 -13.11 1.85
N ALA A 131 -4.95 -12.38 1.12
CA ALA A 131 -5.00 -10.92 1.16
C ALA A 131 -5.62 -10.38 2.46
N TRP A 132 -6.36 -11.21 3.21
CA TRP A 132 -7.08 -10.80 4.43
C TRP A 132 -6.51 -11.41 5.72
N ASN A 133 -5.67 -12.44 5.63
CA ASN A 133 -5.14 -13.18 6.80
C ASN A 133 -3.74 -12.71 7.26
N THR A 134 -3.38 -11.45 7.04
CA THR A 134 -2.19 -10.82 7.65
C THR A 134 -2.41 -10.38 9.09
#